data_AF-A0A1G2C0E0-F1
#
_entry.id   AF-A0A1G2C0E0-F1
#
_cell.length_a   1.000
_cell.length_b   1.000
_cell.length_c   1.000
_cell.angle_alpha   90.00
_cell.angle_beta   90.00
_cell.angle_gamma   90.00
#
_symmetry.space_group_name_H-M   'P 1'
#
loop_
_entity.id
_entity.type
_entity.pdbx_description
1 polymer ?
#
loop_
_entity_poly.entity_id
_entity_poly.type
_entity_poly.pdbx_seq_one_letter_code
_entity_poly.pdbx_strand_id
1 'polypeptide(L)'
;MADIGIAVVGEKPYAEGWGDNQHPRLSTEDLARITRVKTASKKLVVIIISGRPLDISAVSNDWDAIVAAWLPGSEGSGVADVLFGDYDFVGQLSIPWDIE
;
A
#
# COMPACT_ATOMS: atom_id res chain seq x y z
N MET A 1 10.35 16.75 -11.50
CA MET A 1 9.43 16.43 -10.40
C MET A 1 8.08 16.13 -11.01
N ALA A 2 7.51 14.96 -10.72
CA ALA A 2 6.18 14.55 -11.19
C ALA A 2 5.08 15.22 -10.37
N ASP A 3 3.88 15.36 -10.94
CA ASP A 3 2.72 15.86 -10.18
C ASP A 3 2.25 14.85 -9.13
N ILE A 4 2.21 13.56 -9.50
CA ILE A 4 1.85 12.45 -8.63
C ILE A 4 2.90 11.35 -8.77
N GLY A 5 3.37 10.82 -7.64
CA GLY A 5 4.19 9.62 -7.56
C GLY A 5 3.42 8.50 -6.90
N ILE A 6 3.49 7.30 -7.48
CA ILE A 6 2.84 6.10 -6.96
C ILE A 6 3.92 5.13 -6.49
N ALA A 7 3.91 4.79 -5.20
CA ALA A 7 4.79 3.78 -4.63
C ALA A 7 3.99 2.50 -4.36
N VAL A 8 4.39 1.39 -5.00
CA VAL A 8 3.80 0.07 -4.76
C VAL A 8 4.72 -0.74 -3.86
N VAL A 9 4.20 -1.16 -2.71
CA VAL A 9 4.92 -1.80 -1.61
C VAL A 9 4.03 -2.85 -0.93
N GLY A 10 4.59 -3.62 0.01
CA GLY A 10 3.78 -4.49 0.86
C GLY A 10 4.53 -5.73 1.31
N GLU A 11 3.86 -6.88 1.31
CA GLU A 11 4.43 -8.15 1.72
C GLU A 11 4.85 -9.01 0.51
N LYS A 12 5.89 -9.82 0.70
CA LYS A 12 6.18 -10.92 -0.24
C LYS A 12 5.15 -12.03 -0.05
N PRO A 13 4.77 -12.76 -1.11
CA PRO A 13 3.84 -13.89 -0.98
C PRO A 13 4.37 -14.96 0.00
N TYR A 14 3.47 -15.48 0.83
CA TYR A 14 3.72 -16.56 1.78
C TYR A 14 2.44 -17.37 1.97
N ALA A 15 2.54 -18.52 2.66
CA ALA A 15 1.38 -19.31 3.06
C ALA A 15 1.60 -19.90 4.46
N GLU A 16 0.50 -20.03 5.22
CA GLU A 16 0.49 -20.66 6.55
C GLU A 16 1.54 -20.06 7.51
N GLY A 17 2.19 -20.88 8.33
CA GLY A 17 3.14 -20.43 9.36
C GLY A 17 4.42 -19.77 8.80
N TRP A 18 4.71 -19.90 7.51
CA TRP A 18 5.82 -19.16 6.87
C TRP A 18 5.57 -17.65 6.86
N GLY A 19 4.32 -17.22 7.05
CA GLY A 19 3.92 -15.84 7.18
C GLY A 19 3.91 -15.31 8.62
N ASP A 20 4.25 -16.12 9.62
CA ASP A 20 4.15 -15.69 11.02
C ASP A 20 5.08 -14.51 11.30
N ASN A 21 4.50 -13.39 11.69
CA ASN A 21 5.21 -12.17 12.02
C ASN A 21 4.46 -11.43 13.14
N GLN A 22 5.12 -11.23 14.27
CA GLN A 22 4.57 -10.50 15.42
C GLN A 22 4.42 -8.99 15.15
N HIS A 23 5.19 -8.45 14.20
CA HIS A 23 5.23 -7.03 13.87
C HIS A 23 5.21 -6.87 12.34
N PRO A 24 4.05 -7.13 11.69
CA PRO A 24 3.92 -6.97 10.25
C PRO A 24 4.07 -5.49 9.89
N ARG A 25 5.19 -5.13 9.26
CA ARG A 25 5.55 -3.76 8.88
C ARG A 25 6.19 -3.76 7.50
N LEU A 26 6.21 -2.59 6.86
CA LEU A 26 6.94 -2.43 5.60
C LEU A 26 8.43 -2.70 5.78
N SER A 27 9.04 -3.29 4.77
CA SER A 27 10.49 -3.54 4.76
C SER A 27 11.27 -2.22 4.65
N THR A 28 12.54 -2.21 5.09
CA THR A 28 13.43 -1.05 4.90
C THR A 28 13.59 -0.70 3.42
N GLU A 29 13.54 -1.69 2.53
CA GLU A 29 13.60 -1.47 1.07
C GLU A 29 12.37 -0.72 0.56
N ASP A 30 11.18 -1.11 1.04
CA ASP A 30 9.92 -0.46 0.67
C ASP A 30 9.84 0.96 1.21
N LEU A 31 10.26 1.19 2.46
CA LEU A 31 10.36 2.53 3.04
C LEU A 31 11.33 3.42 2.23
N ALA A 32 12.47 2.87 1.79
CA ALA A 32 13.39 3.60 0.93
C ALA A 32 12.80 3.86 -0.47
N ARG A 33 11.98 2.96 -1.02
CA ARG A 33 11.25 3.17 -2.27
C ARG A 33 10.25 4.31 -2.12
N ILE A 34 9.45 4.32 -1.05
CA ILE A 34 8.50 5.40 -0.75
C ILE A 34 9.22 6.74 -0.66
N THR A 35 10.31 6.82 0.10
CA THR A 35 11.11 8.06 0.21
C THR A 35 11.62 8.54 -1.14
N ARG A 36 12.12 7.65 -2.02
CA ARG A 36 12.56 8.01 -3.37
C ARG A 36 11.43 8.54 -4.25
N VAL A 37 10.23 7.95 -4.15
CA VAL A 37 9.06 8.43 -4.91
C VAL A 37 8.59 9.78 -4.37
N LYS A 38 8.57 9.95 -3.05
CA LYS A 38 8.21 11.21 -2.37
C LYS A 38 9.12 12.35 -2.81
N THR A 39 10.44 12.15 -2.84
CA THR A 39 11.39 13.21 -3.22
C THR A 39 11.32 13.58 -4.70
N ALA A 40 10.74 12.71 -5.54
CA ALA A 40 10.59 12.94 -6.97
C ALA A 40 9.22 13.51 -7.38
N SER A 41 8.28 13.70 -6.44
CA SER A 41 6.86 13.96 -6.74
C SER A 41 6.25 15.03 -5.84
N LYS A 42 5.27 15.79 -6.36
CA LYS A 42 4.52 16.80 -5.56
C LYS A 42 3.51 16.15 -4.60
N LYS A 43 2.91 15.04 -5.03
CA LYS A 43 1.96 14.21 -4.28
C LYS A 43 2.41 12.76 -4.27
N LEU A 44 2.19 12.07 -3.15
CA LEU A 44 2.55 10.68 -2.95
C LEU A 44 1.30 9.83 -2.67
N VAL A 45 1.07 8.83 -3.53
CA VAL A 45 0.09 7.76 -3.31
C VAL A 45 0.86 6.48 -2.98
N VAL A 46 0.51 5.82 -1.87
CA VAL A 46 1.10 4.52 -1.49
C VAL A 46 0.07 3.42 -1.68
N ILE A 47 0.37 2.46 -2.53
CA ILE A 47 -0.44 1.26 -2.75
C ILE A 47 0.20 0.11 -1.97
N ILE A 48 -0.54 -0.47 -1.05
CA ILE A 48 -0.11 -1.57 -0.19
C ILE A 48 -0.74 -2.88 -0.68
N ILE A 49 0.11 -3.82 -1.09
CA ILE A 49 -0.25 -5.19 -1.46
C ILE A 49 0.16 -6.11 -0.30
N SER A 50 -0.80 -6.51 0.53
CA SER A 50 -0.53 -7.33 1.71
C SER A 50 -1.67 -8.30 1.99
N GLY A 51 -1.36 -9.37 2.73
CA GLY A 51 -2.37 -10.34 3.17
C GLY A 51 -3.08 -9.92 4.46
N ARG A 52 -2.60 -8.86 5.11
CA ARG A 52 -3.06 -8.36 6.41
C ARG A 52 -2.76 -6.86 6.56
N PRO A 53 -3.38 -6.17 7.53
CA PRO A 53 -2.96 -4.85 7.97
C PRO A 53 -1.48 -4.84 8.35
N LEU A 54 -0.77 -3.80 7.93
CA LEU A 54 0.61 -3.54 8.31
C LEU A 54 0.67 -2.38 9.30
N ASP A 55 1.57 -2.44 10.27
CA ASP A 55 1.91 -1.30 11.11
C ASP A 55 2.64 -0.25 10.26
N ILE A 56 1.91 0.81 9.94
CA ILE A 56 2.37 1.96 9.14
C ILE A 56 2.14 3.29 9.86
N SER A 57 1.63 3.27 11.10
CA SER A 57 1.28 4.45 11.91
C SER A 57 2.40 5.50 11.98
N ALA A 58 3.64 5.04 12.11
CA ALA A 58 4.82 5.90 12.20
C ALA A 58 5.20 6.60 10.88
N VAL A 59 4.66 6.18 9.74
CA VAL A 59 5.09 6.63 8.40
C VAL A 59 3.95 7.12 7.50
N SER A 60 2.70 6.73 7.77
CA SER A 60 1.51 7.02 6.97
C SER A 60 1.16 8.51 6.91
N ASN A 61 1.40 9.24 8.00
CA ASN A 61 1.16 10.69 8.12
C ASN A 61 1.87 11.54 7.06
N ASP A 62 2.88 10.96 6.43
CA ASP A 62 3.76 11.60 5.46
C ASP A 62 3.33 11.37 4.00
N TRP A 63 2.19 10.71 3.77
CA TRP A 63 1.66 10.30 2.46
C TRP A 63 0.34 11.06 2.16
N ASP A 64 0.07 11.36 0.90
CA ASP A 64 -1.16 12.08 0.52
C ASP A 64 -2.38 11.15 0.36
N ALA A 65 -2.15 9.88 0.05
CA ALA A 65 -3.20 8.86 -0.05
C ALA A 65 -2.63 7.45 0.15
N ILE A 66 -3.49 6.55 0.65
CA ILE A 66 -3.20 5.13 0.87
C ILE A 66 -4.26 4.29 0.18
N VAL A 67 -3.82 3.29 -0.59
CA VAL A 67 -4.71 2.29 -1.21
C VAL A 67 -4.34 0.91 -0.72
N ALA A 68 -5.29 0.26 -0.04
CA ALA A 68 -5.20 -1.14 0.32
C ALA A 68 -5.62 -2.02 -0.86
N ALA A 69 -4.66 -2.51 -1.63
CA ALA A 69 -4.92 -3.39 -2.78
C ALA A 69 -5.05 -4.87 -2.41
N TRP A 70 -4.71 -5.22 -1.16
CA TRP A 70 -4.74 -6.59 -0.63
C TRP A 70 -3.96 -7.56 -1.52
N LEU A 71 -4.52 -8.72 -1.82
CA LEU A 71 -4.00 -9.69 -2.78
C LEU A 71 -4.95 -9.73 -3.99
N PRO A 72 -4.74 -8.87 -5.02
CA PRO A 72 -5.73 -8.63 -6.08
C PRO A 72 -5.87 -9.78 -7.10
N GLY A 73 -5.12 -10.87 -6.92
CA GLY A 73 -5.18 -12.04 -7.81
C GLY A 73 -4.60 -11.79 -9.20
N SER A 74 -5.04 -12.59 -10.18
CA SER A 74 -4.56 -12.52 -11.57
C SER A 74 -5.06 -11.27 -12.30
N GLU A 75 -6.24 -10.77 -11.94
CA GLU A 75 -6.86 -9.57 -12.53
C GLU A 75 -6.42 -8.28 -11.82
N GLY A 76 -5.13 -8.18 -11.50
CA GLY A 76 -4.55 -7.04 -10.78
C GLY A 76 -4.68 -5.69 -11.50
N SER A 77 -5.05 -5.69 -12.80
CA SER A 77 -5.39 -4.48 -13.55
C SER A 77 -6.54 -3.70 -12.93
N GLY A 78 -7.45 -4.36 -12.19
CA GLY A 78 -8.56 -3.70 -11.50
C GLY A 78 -8.12 -2.62 -10.51
N VAL A 79 -6.88 -2.67 -10.02
CA VAL A 79 -6.30 -1.60 -9.19
C VAL A 79 -6.15 -0.30 -9.98
N ALA A 80 -5.77 -0.39 -11.26
CA ALA A 80 -5.66 0.78 -12.13
C ALA A 80 -7.05 1.35 -12.48
N ASP A 81 -8.02 0.49 -12.77
CA ASP A 81 -9.39 0.91 -13.15
C ASP A 81 -10.01 1.82 -12.07
N VAL A 82 -9.83 1.51 -10.77
CA VAL A 82 -10.32 2.37 -9.68
C VAL A 82 -9.44 3.60 -9.43
N LEU A 83 -8.12 3.50 -9.62
CA LEU A 83 -7.20 4.63 -9.42
C LEU A 83 -7.39 5.74 -10.47
N PHE A 84 -7.73 5.35 -11.69
CA PHE A 84 -7.95 6.29 -12.80
C PHE A 84 -9.42 6.71 -12.95
N GLY A 85 -10.31 6.17 -12.12
CA GLY A 85 -11.71 6.61 -12.03
C GLY A 85 -12.65 5.95 -13.03
N ASP A 86 -12.29 4.81 -13.60
CA ASP A 86 -13.21 3.99 -14.39
C ASP A 86 -14.28 3.36 -13.47
N TYR A 87 -13.94 3.13 -12.20
CA TYR A 87 -14.84 2.68 -11.13
C TYR A 87 -14.55 3.38 -9.80
N ASP A 88 -15.58 3.52 -8.96
CA ASP A 88 -15.44 4.10 -7.61
C ASP A 88 -14.83 3.11 -6.60
N PHE A 89 -14.15 3.64 -5.58
CA PHE A 89 -13.79 2.86 -4.40
C PHE A 89 -15.03 2.55 -3.56
N VAL A 90 -15.41 1.27 -3.51
CA VAL A 90 -16.56 0.78 -2.71
C VAL A 90 -16.16 -0.20 -1.61
N GLY A 91 -14.87 -0.53 -1.51
CA GLY A 91 -14.35 -1.47 -0.51
C GLY A 91 -14.41 -0.89 0.89
N GLN A 92 -14.79 -1.73 1.86
CA GLN A 92 -14.75 -1.40 3.29
C GLN A 92 -13.83 -2.40 4.00
N LEU A 93 -13.04 -1.93 4.96
CA LEU A 93 -12.20 -2.79 5.77
C LEU A 93 -13.07 -3.79 6.54
N SER A 94 -12.79 -5.09 6.39
CA SER A 94 -13.46 -6.15 7.14
C SER A 94 -12.95 -6.29 8.58
N ILE A 95 -11.82 -5.65 8.89
CA ILE A 95 -11.18 -5.62 10.20
C ILE A 95 -10.64 -4.21 10.48
N PRO A 96 -10.53 -3.80 11.75
CA PRO A 96 -9.88 -2.54 12.10
C PRO A 96 -8.43 -2.51 11.58
N TRP A 97 -8.05 -1.39 11.00
CA TRP A 97 -6.66 -1.10 10.64
C TRP A 97 -6.35 0.29 11.17
N ASP A 98 -5.57 0.32 12.25
CA ASP A 98 -5.13 1.58 12.84
C ASP A 98 -3.97 2.13 12.00
N ILE A 99 -4.20 3.29 11.37
CA ILE A 99 -3.26 3.94 10.46
C ILE A 99 -2.89 5.35 10.89
N GLU A 100 -3.43 5.81 12.04
CA GLU A 100 -3.23 7.14 12.63
C GLU A 100 -2.60 7.04 14.03
#